data_AF-A0A558BS94-F1
#
_entry.id   AF-A0A558BS94-F1
#
_cell.length_a   1.000
_cell.length_b   1.000
_cell.length_c   1.000
_cell.angle_alpha   90.00
_cell.angle_beta   90.00
_cell.angle_gamma   90.00
#
_symmetry.space_group_name_H-M   'P 1'
#
loop_
_entity.id
_entity.type
_entity.pdbx_description
1 polymer ?
#
loop_
_entity_poly.entity_id
_entity_poly.type
_entity_poly.pdbx_seq_one_letter_code
_entity_poly.pdbx_strand_id
1 'polypeptide(L)'
;MKAILLGLLGLAGSLLTSCAEPCNGHIESTVLYFAEGPNHQGQLVYANVLNKPDLGRQHTLMRDDKEYGTFGNVIIIEDPQNQFKGRRSVCFDEFKVQPMPADGRLDETDITRIVVLK
;
A
#
# COMPACT_ATOMS: atom_id res chain seq x y z
N MET A 1 -5.86 -5.94 -60.48
CA MET A 1 -5.77 -4.95 -59.37
C MET A 1 -7.09 -4.92 -58.62
N LYS A 2 -7.02 -4.69 -57.31
CA LYS A 2 -8.09 -4.48 -56.31
C LYS A 2 -8.73 -5.73 -55.69
N ALA A 3 -8.05 -6.19 -54.64
CA ALA A 3 -8.61 -6.98 -53.55
C ALA A 3 -9.64 -6.16 -52.76
N ILE A 4 -10.75 -6.79 -52.35
CA ILE A 4 -11.72 -6.24 -51.42
C ILE A 4 -11.51 -6.94 -50.08
N LEU A 5 -11.10 -6.15 -49.09
CA LEU A 5 -10.83 -6.50 -47.71
C LEU A 5 -12.13 -6.29 -46.89
N LEU A 6 -12.70 -7.35 -46.32
CA LEU A 6 -13.75 -7.33 -45.28
C LEU A 6 -13.93 -8.79 -44.83
N GLY A 7 -13.85 -9.19 -43.57
CA GLY A 7 -13.69 -8.46 -42.32
C GLY A 7 -13.70 -9.44 -41.14
N LEU A 8 -13.62 -8.85 -39.95
CA LEU A 8 -13.97 -9.39 -38.62
C LEU A 8 -13.50 -10.83 -38.29
N LEU A 9 -12.48 -10.95 -37.44
CA LEU A 9 -12.49 -12.01 -36.42
C LEU A 9 -11.54 -11.65 -35.26
N GLY A 10 -12.11 -11.58 -34.05
CA GLY A 10 -11.38 -11.83 -32.81
C GLY A 10 -10.70 -10.63 -32.15
N LEU A 11 -11.49 -9.74 -31.53
CA LEU A 11 -11.05 -9.05 -30.31
C LEU A 11 -10.77 -10.13 -29.25
N ALA A 12 -9.54 -10.62 -29.19
CA ALA A 12 -9.03 -11.28 -28.01
C ALA A 12 -8.78 -10.19 -26.96
N GLY A 13 -9.85 -9.82 -26.24
CA GLY A 13 -9.76 -9.08 -25.01
C GLY A 13 -9.02 -9.94 -24.00
N SER A 14 -7.70 -9.77 -23.94
CA SER A 14 -6.88 -10.23 -22.83
C SER A 14 -7.37 -9.50 -21.58
N LEU A 15 -8.37 -10.08 -20.92
CA LEU A 15 -8.66 -9.82 -19.53
C LEU A 15 -7.37 -10.15 -18.78
N LEU A 16 -6.55 -9.12 -18.54
CA LEU A 16 -5.53 -9.13 -17.53
C LEU A 16 -6.27 -9.32 -16.21
N THR A 17 -6.59 -10.57 -15.88
CA THR A 17 -6.90 -10.99 -14.53
C THR A 17 -5.61 -10.73 -13.77
N SER A 18 -5.48 -9.49 -13.28
CA SER A 18 -4.55 -9.13 -12.22
C SER A 18 -4.90 -10.07 -11.09
N CYS A 19 -4.19 -11.19 -10.98
CA CYS A 19 -4.26 -12.07 -9.85
C CYS A 19 -3.78 -11.24 -8.66
N ALA A 20 -4.71 -10.56 -8.01
CA ALA A 20 -4.46 -10.05 -6.68
C ALA A 20 -4.11 -11.28 -5.85
N GLU A 21 -2.92 -11.28 -5.26
CA GLU A 21 -2.56 -12.33 -4.31
C GLU A 21 -3.67 -12.40 -3.25
N PRO A 22 -4.13 -13.61 -2.89
CA PRO A 22 -5.17 -13.75 -1.88
C PRO A 22 -4.67 -13.12 -0.57
N CYS A 23 -5.43 -12.14 -0.11
CA CYS A 23 -5.13 -11.36 1.08
C CYS A 23 -5.65 -12.15 2.29
N ASN A 24 -4.77 -12.92 2.93
CA ASN A 24 -5.14 -13.93 3.93
C ASN A 24 -4.97 -13.44 5.38
N GLY A 25 -5.60 -12.31 5.72
CA GLY A 25 -5.61 -11.78 7.09
C GLY A 25 -6.92 -11.05 7.38
N HIS A 26 -7.26 -10.92 8.67
CA HIS A 26 -8.51 -10.30 9.13
C HIS A 26 -8.44 -8.77 9.09
N ILE A 27 -7.24 -8.19 9.07
CA ILE A 27 -7.05 -6.76 8.87
C ILE A 27 -6.66 -6.53 7.41
N GLU A 28 -7.52 -5.81 6.69
CA GLU A 28 -7.33 -5.48 5.29
C GLU A 28 -6.85 -4.04 5.15
N SER A 29 -5.82 -3.82 4.34
CA SER A 29 -5.34 -2.49 4.03
C SER A 29 -5.01 -2.33 2.54
N THR A 30 -5.27 -1.13 2.03
CA THR A 30 -4.82 -0.71 0.69
C THR A 30 -3.52 0.04 0.80
N VAL A 31 -2.51 -0.36 0.03
CA VAL A 31 -1.24 0.36 -0.05
C VAL A 31 -1.45 1.66 -0.81
N LEU A 32 -1.04 2.76 -0.20
CA LEU A 32 -1.09 4.11 -0.76
C LEU A 32 0.20 4.38 -1.53
N TYR A 33 1.35 4.27 -0.85
CA TYR A 33 2.66 4.32 -1.46
C TYR A 33 3.73 3.67 -0.59
N PHE A 34 4.90 3.47 -1.19
CA PHE A 34 6.11 3.02 -0.51
C PHE A 34 7.08 4.19 -0.38
N ALA A 35 7.78 4.25 0.75
CA ALA A 35 8.93 5.12 0.94
C ALA A 35 10.14 4.29 1.39
N GLU A 36 11.33 4.83 1.23
CA GLU A 36 12.53 4.19 1.75
C GLU A 36 12.52 4.17 3.28
N GLY A 37 12.95 3.05 3.87
CA GLY A 37 13.07 2.93 5.32
C GLY A 37 14.25 3.73 5.88
N PRO A 38 14.25 4.03 7.20
CA PRO A 38 15.38 4.67 7.86
C PRO A 38 16.70 3.95 7.58
N ASN A 39 17.80 4.71 7.48
CA ASN A 39 19.14 4.17 7.17
C ASN A 39 19.22 3.34 5.87
N HIS A 40 18.36 3.61 4.88
CA HIS A 40 18.29 2.87 3.62
C HIS A 40 17.97 1.37 3.81
N GLN A 41 17.29 1.00 4.92
CA GLN A 41 16.93 -0.39 5.22
C GLN A 41 15.46 -0.66 4.93
N GLY A 42 15.21 -1.57 3.98
CA GLY A 42 13.86 -1.98 3.62
C GLY A 42 13.00 -0.83 3.11
N GLN A 43 11.71 -0.85 3.47
CA GLN A 43 10.75 0.17 3.06
C GLN A 43 9.72 0.45 4.16
N LEU A 44 9.11 1.63 4.07
CA LEU A 44 7.89 1.99 4.78
C LEU A 44 6.71 1.83 3.82
N VAL A 45 5.65 1.16 4.28
CA VAL A 45 4.40 0.99 3.54
C VAL A 45 3.35 1.89 4.16
N TYR A 46 2.95 2.94 3.44
CA TYR A 46 1.83 3.78 3.84
C TYR A 46 0.56 3.09 3.38
N ALA A 47 -0.33 2.78 4.31
CA ALA A 47 -1.52 2.00 4.01
C ALA A 47 -2.77 2.61 4.65
N ASN A 48 -3.89 2.52 3.96
CA ASN A 48 -5.20 2.84 4.50
C ASN A 48 -5.92 1.56 4.92
N VAL A 49 -6.19 1.43 6.21
CA VAL A 49 -6.88 0.26 6.79
C VAL A 49 -8.38 0.34 6.48
N LEU A 50 -8.94 -0.76 5.98
CA LEU A 50 -10.32 -0.80 5.47
C LEU A 50 -11.32 -1.25 6.53
N ASN A 51 -10.96 -2.23 7.35
CA ASN A 51 -11.90 -2.96 8.23
C ASN A 51 -11.51 -2.93 9.72
N LYS A 52 -10.51 -2.12 10.09
CA LYS A 52 -10.06 -1.89 11.48
C LYS A 52 -9.74 -0.40 11.72
N PRO A 53 -10.75 0.47 11.78
CA PRO A 53 -10.54 1.93 11.81
C PRO A 53 -9.89 2.44 13.11
N ASP A 54 -9.94 1.67 14.20
CA ASP A 54 -9.27 1.97 15.47
C ASP A 54 -7.74 1.86 15.39
N LEU A 55 -7.21 1.19 14.35
CA LEU A 55 -5.77 1.02 14.16
C LEU A 55 -5.11 2.24 13.50
N GLY A 56 -5.83 2.89 12.59
CA GLY A 56 -5.34 4.06 11.84
C GLY A 56 -5.95 5.36 12.34
N ARG A 57 -5.49 6.47 11.76
CA ARG A 57 -6.14 7.78 11.94
C ARG A 57 -6.28 8.50 10.62
N GLN A 58 -7.18 9.48 10.60
CA GLN A 58 -7.31 10.35 9.44
C GLN A 58 -6.05 11.18 9.31
N HIS A 59 -5.45 11.19 8.13
CA HIS A 59 -4.21 11.91 7.90
C HIS A 59 -4.07 12.38 6.45
N THR A 60 -3.49 13.57 6.28
CA THR A 60 -3.11 14.12 4.97
C THR A 60 -1.66 13.77 4.68
N LEU A 61 -1.43 12.82 3.78
CA LEU A 61 -0.09 12.35 3.46
C LEU A 61 0.62 13.32 2.51
N MET A 62 1.89 13.55 2.79
CA MET A 62 2.78 14.42 2.03
C MET A 62 3.89 13.59 1.36
N ARG A 63 4.08 13.75 0.05
CA ARG A 63 5.12 13.09 -0.74
C ARG A 63 5.86 14.11 -1.59
N ASP A 64 7.19 14.12 -1.51
CA ASP A 64 8.05 15.04 -2.25
C ASP A 64 7.57 16.51 -2.09
N ASP A 65 7.30 16.91 -0.85
CA ASP A 65 6.78 18.23 -0.42
C ASP A 65 5.41 18.62 -1.01
N LYS A 66 4.65 17.66 -1.53
CA LYS A 66 3.30 17.86 -2.09
C LYS A 66 2.27 17.02 -1.38
N GLU A 67 1.06 17.55 -1.27
CA GLU A 67 -0.08 16.77 -0.81
C GLU A 67 -0.30 15.59 -1.76
N TYR A 68 -0.25 14.39 -1.20
CA TYR A 68 -0.55 13.14 -1.90
C TYR A 68 -2.05 12.82 -1.79
N GLY A 69 -2.65 13.08 -0.62
CA GLY A 69 -4.07 12.98 -0.39
C GLY A 69 -4.42 12.79 1.08
N THR A 70 -5.70 12.92 1.40
CA THR A 70 -6.24 12.70 2.75
C THR A 70 -6.98 11.37 2.82
N PHE A 71 -6.62 10.54 3.79
CA PHE A 71 -7.16 9.19 3.96
C PHE A 71 -7.65 8.98 5.39
N GLY A 72 -8.62 8.08 5.57
CA GLY A 72 -9.36 7.96 6.82
C GLY A 72 -8.68 7.16 7.93
N ASN A 73 -7.94 6.10 7.59
CA ASN A 73 -7.34 5.18 8.56
C ASN A 73 -5.90 4.85 8.16
N VAL A 74 -5.04 5.87 8.17
CA VAL A 74 -3.64 5.75 7.76
C VAL A 74 -2.83 5.06 8.85
N ILE A 75 -1.98 4.12 8.42
CA ILE A 75 -0.91 3.52 9.19
C ILE A 75 0.38 3.50 8.35
N ILE A 76 1.51 3.36 9.05
CA ILE A 76 2.80 3.07 8.45
C ILE A 76 3.23 1.66 8.88
N ILE A 77 3.45 0.78 7.91
CA ILE A 77 4.01 -0.55 8.15
C ILE A 77 5.52 -0.49 7.87
N GLU A 78 6.32 -0.80 8.88
CA GLU A 78 7.76 -1.01 8.74
C GLU A 78 8.01 -2.39 8.11
N ASP A 79 8.61 -2.39 6.93
CA ASP A 79 8.90 -3.58 6.14
C ASP A 79 10.41 -3.68 5.85
N PRO A 80 11.23 -4.02 6.86
CA PRO A 80 12.68 -4.08 6.73
C PRO A 80 13.16 -5.15 5.74
N GLN A 81 12.31 -6.15 5.44
CA GLN A 81 12.62 -7.27 4.54
C GLN A 81 12.03 -7.08 3.13
N ASN A 82 11.37 -5.94 2.85
CA ASN A 82 10.70 -5.65 1.57
C ASN A 82 9.65 -6.71 1.16
N GLN A 83 9.03 -7.39 2.11
CA GLN A 83 8.09 -8.48 1.84
C GLN A 83 6.81 -8.02 1.14
N PHE A 84 6.46 -6.73 1.27
CA PHE A 84 5.26 -6.14 0.66
C PHE A 84 5.55 -5.34 -0.61
N LYS A 85 6.79 -5.33 -1.10
CA LYS A 85 7.21 -4.48 -2.21
C LYS A 85 6.38 -4.77 -3.47
N GLY A 86 5.78 -3.71 -4.02
CA GLY A 86 4.95 -3.79 -5.23
C GLY A 86 3.53 -4.32 -5.00
N ARG A 87 3.16 -4.69 -3.77
CA ARG A 87 1.79 -5.08 -3.45
C ARG A 87 0.87 -3.86 -3.44
N ARG A 88 -0.38 -4.07 -3.85
CA ARG A 88 -1.46 -3.06 -3.80
C ARG A 88 -2.27 -3.12 -2.51
N SER A 89 -2.19 -4.26 -1.82
CA SER A 89 -2.87 -4.50 -0.55
C SER A 89 -1.96 -5.29 0.38
N VAL A 90 -2.14 -5.08 1.66
CA VAL A 90 -1.50 -5.86 2.72
C VAL A 90 -2.60 -6.33 3.66
N CYS A 91 -2.67 -7.64 3.87
CA CYS A 91 -3.48 -8.22 4.94
C CYS A 91 -2.59 -8.84 5.98
N PHE A 92 -3.02 -8.71 7.23
CA PHE A 92 -2.28 -9.19 8.39
C PHE A 92 -3.25 -9.49 9.53
N ASP A 93 -2.79 -10.33 10.45
CA ASP A 93 -3.51 -10.66 11.68
C ASP A 93 -2.75 -10.14 12.88
N GLU A 94 -1.45 -10.41 12.89
CA GLU A 94 -0.59 -10.17 14.03
C GLU A 94 0.37 -9.05 13.69
N PHE A 95 0.41 -8.03 14.54
CA PHE A 95 1.29 -6.89 14.39
C PHE A 95 1.74 -6.38 15.76
N LYS A 96 2.85 -5.66 15.75
CA LYS A 96 3.34 -4.94 16.93
C LYS A 96 3.40 -3.45 16.61
N VAL A 97 2.81 -2.63 17.47
CA VAL A 97 2.94 -1.16 17.40
C VAL A 97 4.37 -0.77 17.73
N GLN A 98 4.97 0.05 16.88
CA GLN A 98 6.30 0.59 17.06
C GLN A 98 6.23 1.98 17.70
N PRO A 99 7.21 2.33 18.55
CA PRO A 99 7.34 3.71 18.99
C PRO A 99 7.65 4.62 17.82
N MET A 100 7.27 5.90 17.92
CA MET A 100 7.66 6.90 16.93
C MET A 100 9.18 7.03 16.91
N PRO A 101 9.84 6.89 15.75
CA PRO A 101 11.28 7.07 15.65
C PRO A 101 11.68 8.51 15.95
N ALA A 102 12.83 8.69 16.60
CA ALA A 102 13.33 10.01 17.03
C ALA A 102 13.65 10.94 15.84
N ASP A 103 13.95 10.37 14.69
CA ASP A 103 14.20 11.01 13.40
C ASP A 103 12.99 10.93 12.44
N GLY A 104 11.82 10.51 12.94
CA GLY A 104 10.61 10.46 12.16
C GLY A 104 10.11 11.86 11.75
N ARG A 105 9.34 11.92 10.67
CA ARG A 105 8.81 13.19 10.18
C ARG A 105 7.80 13.78 11.17
N LEU A 106 7.92 15.09 11.44
CA LEU A 106 7.05 15.79 12.40
C LEU A 106 5.57 15.76 12.02
N ASP A 107 5.30 15.79 10.71
CA ASP A 107 3.96 15.69 10.16
C ASP A 107 3.36 14.28 10.29
N GLU A 108 4.12 13.25 10.66
CA GLU A 108 3.63 11.87 10.77
C GLU A 108 3.53 11.37 12.23
N THR A 109 3.63 12.27 13.21
CA THR A 109 3.74 11.94 14.64
C THR A 109 2.51 11.26 15.25
N ASP A 110 1.34 11.44 14.63
CA ASP A 110 0.06 10.86 15.04
C ASP A 110 -0.31 9.57 14.29
N ILE A 111 0.46 9.21 13.27
CA ILE A 111 0.23 8.01 12.45
C ILE A 111 0.76 6.78 13.19
N THR A 112 -0.10 5.78 13.38
CA THR A 112 0.30 4.50 13.98
C THR A 112 1.34 3.80 13.11
N ARG A 113 2.50 3.47 13.71
CA ARG A 113 3.55 2.65 13.09
C ARG A 113 3.47 1.22 13.59
N ILE A 114 3.58 0.24 12.69
CA ILE A 114 3.52 -1.19 13.05
C ILE A 114 4.58 -2.00 12.31
N VAL A 115 4.94 -3.16 12.87
CA VAL A 115 5.58 -4.25 12.13
C VAL A 115 4.58 -5.41 12.05
N VAL A 116 4.35 -5.93 10.85
CA VAL A 116 3.53 -7.14 10.65
C VAL A 116 4.35 -8.37 11.02
N LEU A 117 3.77 -9.24 11.84
CA LEU A 117 4.36 -10.49 12.30
C LEU A 117 3.84 -11.69 11.50
N LYS A 118 2.57 -11.64 11.09
CA LYS A 118 1.89 -12.70 10.34
C LYS A 118 0.71 -12.17 9.55
#